data_AF-A0A660Q9F5-F1
#
_entry.id   AF-A0A660Q9F5-F1
#
_cell.length_a   1.000
_cell.length_b   1.000
_cell.length_c   1.000
_cell.angle_alpha   90.00
_cell.angle_beta   90.00
_cell.angle_gamma   90.00
#
_symmetry.space_group_name_H-M   'P 1'
#
loop_
_entity.id
_entity.type
_entity.pdbx_description
1 polymer ?
#
loop_
_entity_poly.entity_id
_entity_poly.type
_entity_poly.pdbx_seq_one_letter_code
_entity_poly.pdbx_strand_id
1 'polypeptide(L)'
;MLLDIFLPGSVARLMLKKKPGCCCTLWCAGGLRMQGAGSRGFTLVELMIAVAIIGILAMITFPAIIRARWRAGVARYCHDVRIAAGAFELYALEHGTYPPDRTPAVVPPGMDEYLEKIRWQNPTSLGGNWDWDYRVFGYEAGVSVYKPDAPEEILKSVDATIDDGNLDSGIFRSRPDGYIYIIEE
;
A
#
# COMPACT_ATOMS: atom_id res chain seq x y z
N MET A 1 -23.10 27.58 -47.09
CA MET A 1 -22.83 28.98 -46.67
C MET A 1 -22.04 28.87 -45.37
N LEU A 2 -20.70 28.91 -45.43
CA LEU A 2 -19.89 30.14 -45.27
C LEU A 2 -20.10 30.70 -43.85
N LEU A 3 -19.13 30.87 -42.96
CA LEU A 3 -17.67 31.01 -43.11
C LEU A 3 -17.03 30.96 -41.71
N ASP A 4 -15.82 30.41 -41.63
CA ASP A 4 -14.86 30.56 -40.53
C ASP A 4 -14.54 32.03 -40.22
N ILE A 5 -14.55 32.43 -38.93
CA ILE A 5 -13.89 33.64 -38.44
C ILE A 5 -13.33 33.41 -37.00
N PHE A 6 -12.01 33.16 -36.96
CA PHE A 6 -11.01 33.87 -36.14
C PHE A 6 -10.90 33.63 -34.61
N LEU A 7 -9.93 32.77 -34.23
CA LEU A 7 -9.10 32.92 -33.01
C LEU A 7 -8.18 34.15 -33.16
N PRO A 8 -7.79 34.87 -32.08
CA PRO A 8 -6.47 34.59 -31.51
C PRO A 8 -6.26 34.95 -30.01
N GLY A 9 -5.24 34.32 -29.41
CA GLY A 9 -4.54 34.82 -28.21
C GLY A 9 -4.95 34.10 -26.92
N SER A 10 -4.09 33.50 -26.11
CA SER A 10 -2.70 33.84 -25.85
C SER A 10 -1.96 32.58 -25.35
N VAL A 11 -1.14 31.98 -26.22
CA VAL A 11 -0.14 31.00 -25.80
C VAL A 11 0.94 31.76 -25.03
N ALA A 12 1.05 31.48 -23.72
CA ALA A 12 2.12 31.96 -22.88
C ALA A 12 3.47 31.49 -23.44
N ARG A 13 4.13 32.39 -24.15
CA ARG A 13 5.48 32.26 -24.68
C ARG A 13 6.45 32.16 -23.50
N LEU A 14 6.93 30.94 -23.25
CA LEU A 14 8.04 30.67 -22.34
C LEU A 14 9.29 31.37 -22.88
N MET A 15 9.57 32.56 -22.35
CA MET A 15 10.78 33.32 -22.58
C MET A 15 11.95 32.60 -21.90
N LEU A 16 12.59 31.66 -22.62
CA LEU A 16 13.93 31.20 -22.27
C LEU A 16 14.92 32.35 -22.48
N LYS A 17 15.17 33.07 -21.39
CA LYS A 17 16.17 34.14 -21.30
C LYS A 17 17.56 33.51 -21.45
N LYS A 18 18.07 33.53 -22.67
CA LYS A 18 19.46 33.22 -23.04
C LYS A 18 20.40 34.13 -22.25
N LYS A 19 21.05 33.63 -21.20
CA LYS A 19 22.17 34.32 -20.54
C LYS A 19 23.45 34.13 -21.38
N PRO A 20 24.08 35.20 -21.89
CA PRO A 20 25.42 35.13 -22.43
C PRO A 20 26.38 35.22 -21.24
N GLY A 21 26.86 34.07 -20.80
CA GLY A 21 27.75 33.94 -19.66
C GLY A 21 28.62 32.72 -19.85
N CYS A 22 29.40 32.77 -20.92
CA CYS A 22 30.45 31.82 -21.23
C CYS A 22 31.44 31.78 -20.05
N CYS A 23 31.29 30.79 -19.17
CA CYS A 23 32.27 30.43 -18.14
C CYS A 23 33.08 29.21 -18.61
N CYS A 24 33.57 29.25 -19.85
CA CYS A 24 34.37 28.17 -20.44
C CYS A 24 35.63 28.63 -21.18
N THR A 25 35.99 29.92 -21.16
CA THR A 25 37.19 30.42 -21.85
C THR A 25 38.35 30.79 -20.92
N LEU A 26 38.47 30.15 -19.75
CA LEU A 26 39.64 30.33 -18.87
C LEU A 26 40.38 29.05 -18.50
N TRP A 27 40.13 27.95 -19.20
CA TRP A 27 40.86 26.69 -19.00
C TRP A 27 41.24 26.05 -20.35
N CYS A 28 41.97 26.79 -21.18
CA CYS A 28 42.58 26.28 -22.42
C CYS A 28 44.07 26.64 -22.54
N ALA A 29 44.75 26.92 -21.42
CA ALA A 29 46.19 27.15 -21.37
C ALA A 29 46.80 26.30 -20.26
N GLY A 30 46.94 25.01 -20.54
CA GLY A 30 47.55 24.06 -19.62
C GLY A 30 47.30 22.66 -20.14
N GLY A 31 48.24 22.14 -20.92
CA GLY A 31 48.19 20.78 -21.45
C GLY A 31 48.12 19.76 -20.31
N LEU A 32 46.91 19.41 -19.89
CA LEU A 32 46.69 18.15 -19.20
C LEU A 32 46.82 17.07 -20.27
N ARG A 33 48.01 16.46 -20.32
CA ARG A 33 48.11 15.05 -20.73
C ARG A 33 47.03 14.32 -19.95
N MET A 34 46.00 13.84 -20.64
CA MET A 34 45.21 12.71 -20.16
C MET A 34 46.21 11.56 -20.06
N GLN A 35 46.88 11.43 -18.91
CA GLN A 35 47.44 10.15 -18.50
C GLN A 35 46.23 9.23 -18.48
N GLY A 36 46.16 8.32 -19.47
CA GLY A 36 45.12 7.32 -19.50
C GLY A 36 45.10 6.65 -18.14
N ALA A 37 44.08 6.97 -17.34
CA ALA A 37 43.84 6.29 -16.09
C ALA A 37 43.65 4.83 -16.48
N GLY A 38 44.67 4.02 -16.25
CA GLY A 38 44.71 2.63 -16.69
C GLY A 38 43.39 1.98 -16.30
N SER A 39 42.69 1.46 -17.30
CA SER A 39 41.46 0.71 -17.12
C SER A 39 41.76 -0.51 -16.24
N ARG A 40 41.58 -0.35 -14.93
CA ARG A 40 41.62 -1.44 -13.96
C ARG A 40 40.38 -2.29 -14.19
N GLY A 41 40.56 -3.43 -14.84
CA GLY A 41 39.52 -4.44 -14.97
C GLY A 41 39.32 -5.18 -13.64
N PHE A 42 38.07 -5.50 -13.31
CA PHE A 42 37.76 -6.42 -12.21
C PHE A 42 38.35 -7.80 -12.52
N THR A 43 38.98 -8.41 -11.52
CA THR A 43 39.41 -9.81 -11.66
C THR A 43 38.21 -10.72 -11.51
N LEU A 44 38.21 -11.86 -12.22
CA LEU A 44 37.13 -12.86 -12.11
C LEU A 44 37.02 -13.39 -10.66
N VAL A 45 38.15 -13.51 -9.96
CA VAL A 45 38.21 -13.96 -8.56
C VAL A 45 37.55 -12.96 -7.60
N GLU A 46 37.74 -11.66 -7.83
CA GLU A 46 37.13 -10.61 -7.01
C GLU A 46 35.60 -10.63 -7.10
N LEU A 47 35.06 -10.88 -8.29
CA LEU A 47 33.62 -11.07 -8.47
C LEU A 47 33.12 -12.37 -7.81
N MET A 48 33.89 -13.47 -7.89
CA MET A 48 33.52 -14.74 -7.29
C MET A 48 33.38 -14.66 -5.77
N ILE A 49 34.34 -14.00 -5.10
CA ILE A 49 34.29 -13.82 -3.64
C ILE A 49 33.14 -12.88 -3.26
N ALA A 50 32.91 -11.82 -4.04
CA ALA A 50 31.80 -10.89 -3.79
C ALA A 50 30.44 -11.58 -3.82
N VAL A 51 30.14 -12.37 -4.86
CA VAL A 51 28.85 -13.08 -4.96
C VAL A 51 28.72 -14.19 -3.91
N ALA A 52 29.84 -14.81 -3.50
CA ALA A 52 29.84 -15.80 -2.43
C ALA A 52 29.41 -15.16 -1.08
N ILE A 53 29.96 -13.99 -0.74
CA ILE A 53 29.60 -13.28 0.50
C ILE A 53 28.14 -12.79 0.43
N ILE A 54 27.70 -12.22 -0.69
CA ILE A 54 26.31 -11.77 -0.87
C ILE A 54 25.34 -12.96 -0.74
N GLY A 55 25.69 -14.14 -1.27
CA GLY A 55 24.88 -15.35 -1.15
C GLY A 55 24.69 -15.80 0.30
N ILE A 56 25.77 -15.79 1.09
CA ILE A 56 25.71 -16.14 2.53
C ILE A 56 24.83 -15.13 3.30
N LEU A 57 25.03 -13.83 3.05
CA LEU A 57 24.23 -12.79 3.71
C LEU A 57 22.75 -12.90 3.35
N ALA A 58 22.44 -13.08 2.06
CA ALA A 58 21.06 -13.21 1.57
C ALA A 58 20.32 -14.39 2.21
N MET A 59 20.99 -15.53 2.40
CA MET A 59 20.41 -16.73 3.01
C MET A 59 19.94 -16.48 4.45
N ILE A 60 20.72 -15.75 5.25
CA ILE A 60 20.36 -15.44 6.64
C ILE A 60 19.23 -14.42 6.69
N THR A 61 19.27 -13.41 5.81
CA THR A 61 18.34 -12.27 5.86
C THR A 61 16.95 -12.62 5.32
N PHE A 62 16.84 -13.49 4.31
CA PHE A 62 15.57 -13.75 3.62
C PHE A 62 14.40 -14.17 4.54
N PRO A 63 14.52 -15.17 5.44
CA PRO A 63 13.42 -15.57 6.31
C PRO A 63 13.03 -14.48 7.33
N ALA A 64 13.99 -13.64 7.74
CA ALA A 64 13.72 -12.53 8.65
C ALA A 64 12.85 -11.44 7.97
N ILE A 65 13.11 -11.15 6.69
CA ILE A 65 12.32 -10.20 5.91
C ILE A 65 10.89 -10.68 5.75
N ILE A 66 10.65 -11.98 5.48
CA ILE A 66 9.30 -12.52 5.32
C ILE A 66 8.49 -12.34 6.61
N ARG A 67 9.06 -12.69 7.77
CA ARG A 67 8.38 -12.48 9.06
C ARG A 67 8.13 -11.00 9.34
N ALA A 68 9.08 -10.13 9.02
CA ALA A 68 8.91 -8.68 9.16
C ALA A 68 7.77 -8.14 8.28
N ARG A 69 7.66 -8.65 7.04
CA ARG A 69 6.56 -8.30 6.12
C ARG A 69 5.21 -8.68 6.70
N TRP A 70 5.07 -9.90 7.23
CA TRP A 70 3.82 -10.32 7.86
C TRP A 70 3.46 -9.48 9.08
N ARG A 71 4.42 -9.22 9.99
CA ARG A 71 4.19 -8.35 11.16
C ARG A 71 3.76 -6.94 10.77
N ALA A 72 4.40 -6.37 9.75
CA ALA A 72 4.00 -5.06 9.21
C ALA A 72 2.60 -5.11 8.59
N GLY A 73 2.27 -6.21 7.90
CA GLY A 73 0.95 -6.46 7.34
C GLY A 73 -0.14 -6.57 8.42
N VAL A 74 0.13 -7.28 9.52
CA VAL A 74 -0.76 -7.40 10.68
C VAL A 74 -0.98 -6.06 11.34
N ALA A 75 0.10 -5.33 11.66
CA ALA A 75 -0.02 -4.00 12.28
C ALA A 75 -0.84 -3.03 11.42
N ARG A 76 -0.64 -3.08 10.09
CA ARG A 76 -1.44 -2.30 9.14
C ARG A 76 -2.89 -2.75 9.11
N TYR A 77 -3.15 -4.05 9.06
CA TYR A 77 -4.50 -4.59 9.06
C TYR A 77 -5.28 -4.17 10.31
N CYS A 78 -4.69 -4.32 11.50
CA CYS A 78 -5.31 -3.93 12.76
C CYS A 78 -5.60 -2.43 12.82
N HIS A 79 -4.76 -1.60 12.22
CA HIS A 79 -5.00 -0.17 12.09
C HIS A 79 -6.15 0.11 11.12
N ASP A 80 -6.11 -0.50 9.92
CA ASP A 80 -7.08 -0.26 8.85
C ASP A 80 -8.48 -0.75 9.28
N VAL A 81 -8.61 -1.91 9.94
CA VAL A 81 -9.91 -2.41 10.43
C VAL A 81 -10.53 -1.50 11.49
N ARG A 82 -9.72 -0.88 12.36
CA ARG A 82 -10.20 0.08 13.37
C ARG A 82 -10.70 1.36 12.72
N ILE A 83 -10.02 1.84 11.67
CA ILE A 83 -10.50 2.98 10.89
C ILE A 83 -11.80 2.61 10.17
N ALA A 84 -11.92 1.40 9.61
CA ALA A 84 -13.11 0.96 8.92
C ALA A 84 -14.29 0.90 9.88
N ALA A 85 -14.12 0.22 11.03
CA ALA A 85 -15.14 0.13 12.06
C ALA A 85 -15.62 1.51 12.50
N GLY A 86 -14.69 2.42 12.83
CA GLY A 86 -15.04 3.79 13.21
C GLY A 86 -15.74 4.59 12.10
N ALA A 87 -15.44 4.31 10.82
CA ALA A 87 -16.14 4.93 9.68
C ALA A 87 -17.61 4.44 9.59
N PHE A 88 -17.86 3.15 9.78
CA PHE A 88 -19.22 2.60 9.80
C PHE A 88 -20.02 3.06 11.01
N GLU A 89 -19.40 3.12 12.19
CA GLU A 89 -20.01 3.69 13.39
C GLU A 89 -20.36 5.17 13.18
N LEU A 90 -19.45 5.97 12.60
CA LEU A 90 -19.71 7.38 12.32
C LEU A 90 -20.89 7.56 11.35
N TYR A 91 -20.95 6.74 10.29
CA TYR A 91 -22.09 6.76 9.38
C TYR A 91 -23.41 6.46 10.11
N ALA A 92 -23.41 5.45 10.98
CA ALA A 92 -24.58 5.07 11.77
C ALA A 92 -25.00 6.17 12.76
N LEU A 93 -24.04 6.89 13.34
CA LEU A 93 -24.31 8.05 14.21
C LEU A 93 -24.98 9.20 13.45
N GLU A 94 -24.61 9.42 12.19
CA GLU A 94 -25.15 10.52 11.37
C GLU A 94 -26.50 10.18 10.72
N HIS A 95 -26.70 8.92 10.30
CA HIS A 95 -27.89 8.49 9.56
C HIS A 95 -28.88 7.69 10.42
N GLY A 96 -28.51 7.34 11.66
CA GLY A 96 -29.31 6.55 12.59
C GLY A 96 -29.37 5.04 12.26
N THR A 97 -28.67 4.59 11.21
CA THR A 97 -28.59 3.19 10.79
C THR A 97 -27.33 2.93 9.99
N TYR A 98 -26.87 1.69 9.98
CA TYR A 98 -25.72 1.27 9.16
C TYR A 98 -26.08 1.18 7.67
N PRO A 99 -25.08 1.32 6.78
CA PRO A 99 -25.32 1.20 5.35
C PRO A 99 -25.66 -0.25 4.98
N PRO A 100 -26.41 -0.47 3.88
CA PRO A 100 -26.77 -1.82 3.46
C PRO A 100 -25.55 -2.60 2.93
N ASP A 101 -25.54 -3.90 3.20
CA ASP A 101 -24.56 -4.87 2.70
C ASP A 101 -24.50 -4.92 1.16
N ARG A 102 -23.32 -5.23 0.61
CA ARG A 102 -22.99 -5.33 -0.81
C ARG A 102 -22.09 -6.54 -1.05
N THR A 103 -21.61 -6.71 -2.27
CA THR A 103 -20.62 -7.75 -2.55
C THR A 103 -19.22 -7.32 -2.07
N PRO A 104 -18.31 -8.27 -1.78
CA PRO A 104 -16.94 -7.97 -1.41
C PRO A 104 -16.25 -7.01 -2.39
N ALA A 105 -15.37 -6.15 -1.88
CA ALA A 105 -14.66 -5.08 -2.57
C ALA A 105 -15.53 -3.94 -3.15
N VAL A 106 -16.84 -3.92 -2.88
CA VAL A 106 -17.72 -2.82 -3.27
C VAL A 106 -17.98 -1.92 -2.07
N VAL A 107 -17.83 -0.62 -2.26
CA VAL A 107 -18.13 0.38 -1.23
C VAL A 107 -19.65 0.48 -1.06
N PRO A 108 -20.20 0.37 0.16
CA PRO A 108 -21.61 0.61 0.40
C PRO A 108 -22.04 2.03 0.01
N PRO A 109 -23.26 2.25 -0.50
CA PRO A 109 -23.69 3.57 -0.94
C PRO A 109 -23.61 4.62 0.17
N GLY A 110 -23.00 5.77 -0.11
CA GLY A 110 -22.84 6.85 0.86
C GLY A 110 -21.62 6.72 1.78
N MET A 111 -20.80 5.67 1.63
CA MET A 111 -19.58 5.47 2.42
C MET A 111 -18.29 5.97 1.76
N ASP A 112 -18.37 6.52 0.54
CA ASP A 112 -17.19 6.90 -0.26
C ASP A 112 -16.27 7.90 0.46
N GLU A 113 -16.84 8.88 1.15
CA GLU A 113 -16.09 9.90 1.89
C GLU A 113 -15.47 9.34 3.18
N TYR A 114 -16.18 8.45 3.89
CA TYR A 114 -15.71 7.87 5.15
C TYR A 114 -14.57 6.86 4.94
N LEU A 115 -14.58 6.14 3.82
CA LEU A 115 -13.64 5.06 3.53
C LEU A 115 -12.46 5.45 2.62
N GLU A 116 -12.31 6.74 2.29
CA GLU A 116 -11.23 7.23 1.41
C GLU A 116 -9.83 6.76 1.86
N LYS A 117 -9.60 6.73 3.18
CA LYS A 117 -8.30 6.39 3.77
C LYS A 117 -7.89 4.92 3.59
N ILE A 118 -8.84 4.00 3.59
CA ILE A 118 -8.56 2.55 3.62
C ILE A 118 -8.43 1.97 2.21
N ARG A 119 -8.85 2.72 1.19
CA ARG A 119 -8.92 2.25 -0.21
C ARG A 119 -9.63 0.90 -0.30
N TRP A 120 -10.89 0.87 0.13
CA TRP A 120 -11.76 -0.31 0.27
C TRP A 120 -11.75 -1.28 -0.91
N GLN A 121 -11.63 -0.77 -2.14
CA GLN A 121 -11.63 -1.57 -3.37
C GLN A 121 -10.34 -2.36 -3.60
N ASN A 122 -9.25 -2.05 -2.87
CA ASN A 122 -7.99 -2.76 -2.97
C ASN A 122 -7.93 -3.92 -1.97
N PRO A 123 -7.15 -4.98 -2.28
CA PRO A 123 -6.91 -6.06 -1.34
C PRO A 123 -6.29 -5.57 -0.03
N THR A 124 -6.57 -6.29 1.06
CA THR A 124 -6.03 -5.94 2.38
C THR A 124 -4.52 -6.20 2.45
N SER A 125 -3.86 -5.69 3.50
CA SER A 125 -2.44 -5.98 3.75
C SER A 125 -2.14 -7.46 4.04
N LEU A 126 -3.17 -8.25 4.35
CA LEU A 126 -3.11 -9.70 4.58
C LEU A 126 -3.67 -10.50 3.39
N GLY A 127 -3.99 -9.84 2.27
CA GLY A 127 -4.69 -10.43 1.14
C GLY A 127 -6.20 -10.43 1.31
N GLY A 128 -6.92 -10.96 0.33
CA GLY A 128 -8.38 -10.93 0.30
C GLY A 128 -8.98 -9.52 0.16
N ASN A 129 -10.30 -9.47 0.12
CA ASN A 129 -11.05 -8.25 -0.15
C ASN A 129 -11.86 -7.81 1.07
N TRP A 130 -11.92 -6.50 1.31
CA TRP A 130 -12.80 -5.92 2.32
C TRP A 130 -14.26 -6.18 1.98
N ASP A 131 -15.06 -6.45 3.00
CA ASP A 131 -16.50 -6.66 2.88
C ASP A 131 -17.21 -6.10 4.11
N TRP A 132 -18.45 -5.65 3.93
CA TRP A 132 -19.24 -5.02 4.96
C TRP A 132 -20.45 -5.88 5.27
N ASP A 133 -20.48 -6.53 6.43
CA ASP A 133 -21.60 -7.39 6.81
C ASP A 133 -22.58 -6.62 7.70
N TYR A 134 -23.79 -6.37 7.20
CA TYR A 134 -24.88 -5.76 7.98
C TYR A 134 -26.08 -6.71 8.09
N ARG A 135 -26.39 -7.15 9.31
CA ARG A 135 -27.47 -8.11 9.63
C ARG A 135 -27.34 -9.42 8.86
N VAL A 136 -26.10 -9.86 8.65
CA VAL A 136 -25.73 -11.12 7.99
C VAL A 136 -24.90 -11.96 8.96
N PHE A 137 -24.89 -13.27 8.77
CA PHE A 137 -24.08 -14.21 9.56
C PHE A 137 -24.38 -14.23 11.07
N GLY A 138 -25.51 -13.66 11.50
CA GLY A 138 -25.92 -13.62 12.89
C GLY A 138 -25.32 -12.48 13.71
N TYR A 139 -24.79 -11.45 13.04
CA TYR A 139 -24.30 -10.21 13.65
C TYR A 139 -25.08 -9.01 13.11
N GLU A 140 -25.33 -8.01 13.96
CA GLU A 140 -25.95 -6.74 13.54
C GLU A 140 -25.02 -5.99 12.57
N ALA A 141 -23.73 -5.86 12.89
CA ALA A 141 -22.77 -5.12 12.08
C ALA A 141 -21.33 -5.63 12.23
N GLY A 142 -20.60 -5.76 11.12
CA GLY A 142 -19.19 -6.15 11.15
C GLY A 142 -18.43 -5.85 9.86
N VAL A 143 -17.13 -5.61 10.01
CA VAL A 143 -16.21 -5.47 8.87
C VAL A 143 -15.51 -6.80 8.68
N SER A 144 -15.63 -7.38 7.50
CA SER A 144 -15.01 -8.67 7.20
C SER A 144 -14.01 -8.60 6.07
N VAL A 145 -13.23 -9.67 5.93
CA VAL A 145 -12.36 -9.88 4.79
C VAL A 145 -12.69 -11.22 4.16
N TYR A 146 -13.03 -11.19 2.89
CA TYR A 146 -13.32 -12.35 2.08
C TYR A 146 -12.03 -12.93 1.49
N LYS A 147 -11.81 -14.24 1.70
CA LYS A 147 -10.68 -15.03 1.18
C LYS A 147 -9.30 -14.36 1.37
N PRO A 148 -8.83 -14.22 2.61
CA PRO A 148 -7.48 -13.73 2.87
C PRO A 148 -6.41 -14.70 2.33
N ASP A 149 -5.26 -14.14 1.92
CA ASP A 149 -4.10 -14.94 1.48
C ASP A 149 -3.21 -15.36 2.67
N ALA A 150 -3.38 -14.70 3.82
CA ALA A 150 -2.62 -14.99 5.03
C ALA A 150 -2.97 -16.37 5.61
N PRO A 151 -1.97 -17.14 6.04
CA PRO A 151 -2.23 -18.41 6.74
C PRO A 151 -2.85 -18.12 8.12
N GLU A 152 -3.58 -19.09 8.64
CA GLU A 152 -4.31 -18.99 9.92
C GLU A 152 -3.41 -18.58 11.10
N GLU A 153 -2.13 -18.97 11.10
CA GLU A 153 -1.16 -18.54 12.11
C GLU A 153 -1.03 -17.01 12.20
N ILE A 154 -1.05 -16.33 11.06
CA ILE A 154 -0.97 -14.87 11.01
C ILE A 154 -2.29 -14.25 11.49
N LEU A 155 -3.43 -14.88 11.20
CA LEU A 155 -4.73 -14.42 11.68
C LEU A 155 -4.87 -14.56 13.20
N LYS A 156 -4.34 -15.64 13.80
CA LYS A 156 -4.24 -15.76 15.27
C LYS A 156 -3.39 -14.65 15.88
N SER A 157 -2.36 -14.18 15.17
CA SER A 157 -1.54 -13.05 15.65
C SER A 157 -2.26 -11.70 15.54
N VAL A 158 -3.15 -11.53 14.55
CA VAL A 158 -4.06 -10.38 14.46
C VAL A 158 -4.99 -10.38 15.66
N ASP A 159 -5.61 -11.52 15.91
CA ASP A 159 -6.54 -11.74 16.99
C ASP A 159 -5.87 -11.48 18.35
N ALA A 160 -4.69 -12.05 18.61
CA ALA A 160 -3.91 -11.75 19.83
C ALA A 160 -3.49 -10.27 19.97
N THR A 161 -3.53 -9.49 18.89
CA THR A 161 -3.29 -8.03 18.92
C THR A 161 -4.57 -7.24 19.22
N ILE A 162 -5.74 -7.84 18.94
CA ILE A 162 -7.06 -7.25 19.16
C ILE A 162 -7.61 -7.68 20.53
N ASP A 163 -7.58 -8.98 20.84
CA ASP A 163 -8.07 -9.59 22.08
C ASP A 163 -7.14 -10.70 22.63
N ASP A 164 -7.44 -11.99 22.46
CA ASP A 164 -6.83 -13.12 23.18
C ASP A 164 -6.17 -14.19 22.29
N GLY A 165 -6.33 -14.10 20.96
CA GLY A 165 -5.71 -15.03 20.02
C GLY A 165 -6.53 -16.29 19.73
N ASN A 166 -7.76 -16.37 20.25
CA ASN A 166 -8.74 -17.36 19.87
C ASN A 166 -9.76 -16.87 18.82
N LEU A 167 -9.54 -17.31 17.56
CA LEU A 167 -10.40 -17.03 16.41
C LEU A 167 -11.85 -17.56 16.50
N ASP A 168 -12.18 -18.35 17.51
CA ASP A 168 -13.55 -18.88 17.71
C ASP A 168 -14.39 -17.98 18.63
N SER A 169 -13.79 -17.01 19.31
CA SER A 169 -14.44 -16.14 20.28
C SER A 169 -14.07 -14.67 20.09
N GLY A 170 -14.64 -13.79 20.91
CA GLY A 170 -14.20 -12.39 20.94
C GLY A 170 -14.76 -11.54 19.80
N ILE A 171 -14.05 -10.45 19.50
CA ILE A 171 -14.48 -9.44 18.53
C ILE A 171 -14.07 -9.87 17.11
N PHE A 172 -12.94 -10.56 16.99
CA PHE A 172 -12.40 -11.01 15.72
C PHE A 172 -12.57 -12.52 15.57
N ARG A 173 -13.41 -12.95 14.62
CA ARG A 173 -13.78 -14.37 14.48
C ARG A 173 -13.49 -14.91 13.08
N SER A 174 -13.06 -16.16 13.01
CA SER A 174 -12.91 -16.88 11.75
C SER A 174 -14.26 -17.28 11.16
N ARG A 175 -14.30 -17.40 9.84
CA ARG A 175 -15.45 -17.88 9.06
C ARG A 175 -14.95 -18.84 7.97
N PRO A 176 -15.81 -19.70 7.41
CA PRO A 176 -15.42 -20.62 6.34
C PRO A 176 -14.78 -19.93 5.12
N ASP A 177 -15.26 -18.73 4.78
CA ASP A 177 -14.81 -17.95 3.62
C ASP A 177 -13.98 -16.70 3.98
N GLY A 178 -13.56 -16.54 5.24
CA GLY A 178 -12.85 -15.34 5.67
C GLY A 178 -12.78 -15.14 7.18
N TYR A 179 -12.74 -13.89 7.61
CA TYR A 179 -12.83 -13.51 9.03
C TYR A 179 -13.60 -12.20 9.16
N ILE A 180 -14.14 -11.95 10.35
CA ILE A 180 -14.97 -10.79 10.64
C ILE A 180 -14.50 -10.10 11.92
N TYR A 181 -14.46 -8.78 11.88
CA TYR A 181 -14.34 -7.91 13.03
C TYR A 181 -15.74 -7.39 13.36
N ILE A 182 -16.29 -7.87 14.47
CA ILE A 182 -17.66 -7.57 14.90
C ILE A 182 -17.69 -6.19 15.53
N ILE A 183 -18.61 -5.34 15.09
CA ILE A 183 -18.87 -4.03 15.69
C ILE A 183 -20.02 -4.15 16.67
N GLU A 184 -21.09 -4.83 16.24
CA GLU A 184 -22.31 -5.02 17.01
C GLU A 184 -22.85 -6.44 16.78
N GLU A 185 -23.22 -7.12 17.87
CA GLU A 185 -23.77 -8.49 17.87
C GLU A 185 -25.26 -8.50 17.59
#